data_AF-A0A0G4J1R9-F1
#
_entry.id   AF-A0A0G4J1R9-F1
#
_cell.length_a   1.000
_cell.length_b   1.000
_cell.length_c   1.000
_cell.angle_alpha   90.00
_cell.angle_beta   90.00
_cell.angle_gamma   90.00
#
_symmetry.space_group_name_H-M   'P 1'
#
loop_
_entity.id
_entity.type
_entity.pdbx_description
1 polymer ?
#
loop_
_entity_poly.entity_id
_entity_poly.type
_entity_poly.pdbx_seq_one_letter_code
_entity_poly.pdbx_strand_id
1 'polypeptide(L)'
;MTPDAIRDAVEKIVESESLSMDAPWPDLHCKAKVLGRCIDELEADIPSRVLANLKNANDVVETLTEQAHAVVKTNTKRELPPNLTVE
;
A
#
# COMPACT_ATOMS: atom_id res chain seq x y z
N MET A 1 7.63 -6.80 -4.19
CA MET A 1 6.23 -7.19 -3.90
C MET A 1 5.47 -7.21 -5.22
N THR A 2 4.78 -8.32 -5.54
CA THR A 2 4.00 -8.44 -6.79
C THR A 2 2.56 -7.97 -6.57
N PRO A 3 1.86 -7.46 -7.61
CA PRO A 3 0.46 -7.03 -7.50
C PRO A 3 -0.47 -8.13 -6.96
N ASP A 4 -0.25 -9.39 -7.38
CA ASP A 4 -1.03 -10.54 -6.92
C ASP A 4 -0.87 -10.81 -5.42
N ALA A 5 0.34 -10.66 -4.88
CA ALA A 5 0.59 -10.84 -3.45
C ALA A 5 -0.07 -9.73 -2.61
N ILE A 6 -0.11 -8.51 -3.13
CA ILE A 6 -0.81 -7.38 -2.47
C ILE A 6 -2.31 -7.67 -2.44
N ARG A 7 -2.88 -8.09 -3.57
CA ARG A 7 -4.30 -8.44 -3.66
C ARG A 7 -4.66 -9.56 -2.69
N ASP A 8 -3.91 -10.65 -2.66
CA ASP A 8 -4.15 -11.80 -1.78
C ASP A 8 -4.08 -11.42 -0.29
N ALA A 9 -3.09 -10.59 0.10
CA ALA A 9 -2.97 -10.12 1.48
C ALA A 9 -4.13 -9.20 1.89
N VAL A 10 -4.50 -8.24 1.03
CA VAL A 10 -5.63 -7.35 1.31
C VAL A 10 -6.94 -8.13 1.37
N GLU A 11 -7.14 -9.10 0.47
CA GLU A 11 -8.31 -9.98 0.47
C GLU A 11 -8.43 -10.75 1.78
N LYS A 12 -7.34 -11.39 2.24
CA LYS A 12 -7.32 -12.09 3.55
C LYS A 12 -7.66 -11.18 4.73
N ILE A 13 -7.16 -9.95 4.73
CA ILE A 13 -7.45 -8.97 5.79
C ILE A 13 -8.94 -8.57 5.75
N VAL A 14 -9.48 -8.34 4.57
CA VAL A 14 -10.89 -7.94 4.35
C VAL A 14 -11.84 -9.08 4.73
N GLU A 15 -11.54 -10.32 4.32
CA GLU A 15 -12.31 -11.51 4.69
C GLU A 15 -12.27 -11.77 6.20
N SER A 16 -11.12 -11.57 6.85
CA SER A 16 -10.97 -11.66 8.31
C SER A 16 -11.88 -10.66 9.06
N GLU A 17 -12.27 -9.57 8.42
CA GLU A 17 -13.18 -8.56 8.97
C GLU A 17 -14.63 -8.72 8.45
N SER A 18 -14.93 -9.80 7.71
CA SER A 18 -16.24 -10.03 7.07
C SER A 18 -16.68 -8.88 6.14
N LEU A 19 -15.70 -8.21 5.51
CA LEU A 19 -15.93 -7.14 4.55
C LEU A 19 -15.85 -7.68 3.12
N SER A 20 -16.20 -6.86 2.13
CA SER A 20 -16.08 -7.21 0.71
C SER A 20 -15.13 -6.26 -0.01
N MET A 21 -14.39 -6.78 -0.98
CA MET A 21 -13.38 -6.03 -1.73
C MET A 21 -13.98 -4.86 -2.52
N ASP A 22 -15.16 -5.07 -3.10
CA ASP A 22 -15.88 -4.11 -3.95
C ASP A 22 -16.86 -3.23 -3.18
N ALA A 23 -17.16 -3.56 -1.93
CA ALA A 23 -18.10 -2.79 -1.12
C ALA A 23 -17.43 -1.56 -0.54
N PRO A 24 -18.16 -0.43 -0.42
CA PRO A 24 -17.65 0.73 0.31
C PRO A 24 -17.41 0.37 1.78
N TRP A 25 -16.45 1.06 2.40
CA TRP A 25 -16.21 0.90 3.84
C TRP A 25 -17.49 1.17 4.63
N PRO A 26 -17.92 0.26 5.51
CA PRO A 26 -19.14 0.46 6.30
C PRO A 26 -18.99 1.63 7.28
N ASP A 27 -17.80 1.78 7.84
CA ASP A 27 -17.44 2.86 8.75
C ASP A 27 -15.93 3.14 8.74
N LEU A 28 -15.55 4.25 9.36
CA LEU A 28 -14.16 4.69 9.43
C LEU A 28 -13.27 3.74 10.24
N HIS A 29 -13.84 3.04 11.24
CA HIS A 29 -13.09 2.13 12.09
C HIS A 29 -12.69 0.87 11.31
N CYS A 30 -13.60 0.26 10.55
CA CYS A 30 -13.31 -0.84 9.63
C CYS A 30 -12.23 -0.45 8.62
N LYS A 31 -12.36 0.74 8.00
CA LYS A 31 -11.36 1.26 7.07
C LYS A 31 -9.99 1.39 7.74
N ALA A 32 -9.91 2.05 8.89
CA ALA A 32 -8.64 2.27 9.60
C ALA A 32 -8.01 0.95 10.04
N LYS A 33 -8.80 -0.03 10.47
CA LYS A 33 -8.34 -1.35 10.90
C LYS A 33 -7.74 -2.15 9.74
N VAL A 34 -8.42 -2.19 8.59
CA VAL A 34 -7.90 -2.85 7.38
C VAL A 34 -6.61 -2.16 6.92
N LEU A 35 -6.60 -0.83 6.83
CA LEU A 35 -5.40 -0.08 6.43
C LEU A 35 -4.22 -0.32 7.38
N GLY A 36 -4.46 -0.31 8.70
CA GLY A 36 -3.43 -0.60 9.69
C GLY A 36 -2.82 -1.99 9.49
N ARG A 37 -3.67 -3.01 9.34
CA ARG A 37 -3.21 -4.38 9.05
C ARG A 37 -2.46 -4.48 7.73
N CYS A 38 -2.89 -3.78 6.68
CA CYS A 38 -2.16 -3.76 5.42
C CYS A 38 -0.77 -3.14 5.59
N ILE A 39 -0.63 -2.07 6.37
CA ILE A 39 0.66 -1.44 6.66
C ILE A 39 1.56 -2.39 7.47
N ASP A 40 1.03 -3.04 8.49
CA ASP A 40 1.77 -3.99 9.34
C ASP A 40 2.17 -5.27 8.57
N GLU A 41 1.27 -5.86 7.80
CA GLU A 41 1.51 -7.14 7.10
C GLU A 41 2.30 -6.98 5.80
N LEU A 42 2.16 -5.83 5.10
CA LEU A 42 2.83 -5.59 3.81
C LEU A 42 4.04 -4.65 3.92
N GLU A 43 4.34 -4.14 5.12
CA GLU A 43 5.39 -3.14 5.39
C GLU A 43 5.32 -1.95 4.41
N ALA A 44 4.10 -1.54 4.06
CA ALA A 44 3.85 -0.57 3.00
C ALA A 44 3.32 0.75 3.57
N ASP A 45 3.77 1.86 3.01
CA ASP A 45 3.30 3.20 3.40
C ASP A 45 2.10 3.63 2.55
N ILE A 46 1.05 4.15 3.20
CA ILE A 46 -0.13 4.69 2.53
C ILE A 46 -0.16 6.21 2.73
N PRO A 47 0.06 7.00 1.67
CA PRO A 47 0.11 8.46 1.80
C PRO A 47 -1.20 9.04 2.36
N SER A 48 -1.10 9.92 3.35
CA SER A 48 -2.28 10.53 3.99
C SER A 48 -3.22 11.23 3.00
N ARG A 49 -2.68 11.80 1.92
CA ARG A 49 -3.42 12.48 0.85
C ARG A 49 -4.39 11.56 0.09
N VAL A 50 -4.10 10.26 0.01
CA VAL A 50 -4.97 9.31 -0.71
C VAL A 50 -5.99 8.67 0.21
N LEU A 51 -5.83 8.75 1.53
CA LEU A 51 -6.75 8.16 2.51
C LEU A 51 -8.20 8.58 2.28
N ALA A 52 -8.46 9.85 1.93
CA ALA A 52 -9.82 10.32 1.66
C ALA A 52 -10.46 9.67 0.41
N ASN A 53 -9.63 9.26 -0.56
CA ASN A 53 -10.07 8.68 -1.83
C ASN A 53 -10.25 7.16 -1.78
N LEU A 54 -9.75 6.48 -0.76
CA LEU A 54 -9.93 5.03 -0.56
C LEU A 54 -11.37 4.74 -0.12
N LYS A 55 -12.24 4.36 -1.05
CA LYS A 55 -13.66 4.08 -0.80
C LYS A 55 -13.90 2.62 -0.48
N ASN A 56 -13.08 1.72 -1.01
CA ASN A 56 -13.16 0.27 -0.80
C ASN A 56 -11.75 -0.34 -0.73
N ALA A 57 -11.67 -1.67 -0.58
CA ALA A 57 -10.40 -2.37 -0.48
C ALA A 57 -9.66 -2.50 -1.83
N ASN A 58 -10.38 -2.53 -2.96
CA ASN A 58 -9.74 -2.49 -4.28
C ASN A 58 -8.91 -1.21 -4.48
N ASP A 59 -9.39 -0.05 -4.00
CA ASP A 59 -8.63 1.21 -4.04
C ASP A 59 -7.32 1.11 -3.25
N VAL A 60 -7.31 0.33 -2.16
CA VAL A 60 -6.12 0.06 -1.34
C VAL A 60 -5.14 -0.81 -2.11
N VAL A 61 -5.61 -1.86 -2.77
CA VAL A 61 -4.78 -2.72 -3.62
C VAL A 61 -4.12 -1.91 -4.74
N GLU A 62 -4.88 -1.05 -5.41
CA GLU A 62 -4.36 -0.18 -6.47
C GLU A 62 -3.28 0.77 -5.93
N THR A 63 -3.57 1.44 -4.82
CA THR A 63 -2.63 2.35 -4.16
C THR A 63 -1.34 1.65 -3.76
N LEU A 64 -1.44 0.50 -3.09
CA LEU A 64 -0.29 -0.28 -2.64
C LEU A 64 0.54 -0.83 -3.81
N THR A 65 -0.13 -1.23 -4.89
CA THR A 65 0.53 -1.67 -6.12
C THR A 65 1.31 -0.52 -6.76
N GLU A 66 0.73 0.68 -6.82
CA GLU A 66 1.41 1.88 -7.32
C GLU A 66 2.62 2.23 -6.43
N GLN A 67 2.48 2.19 -5.11
CA GLN A 67 3.58 2.44 -4.18
C GLN A 67 4.70 1.40 -4.33
N ALA A 68 4.36 0.12 -4.43
CA ALA A 68 5.34 -0.94 -4.66
C ALA A 68 6.14 -0.71 -5.96
N HIS A 69 5.48 -0.22 -7.02
CA HIS A 69 6.15 0.14 -8.27
C HIS A 69 7.00 1.42 -8.15
N ALA A 70 6.56 2.41 -7.36
CA ALA A 70 7.30 3.65 -7.14
C ALA A 70 8.61 3.41 -6.36
N VAL A 71 8.58 2.55 -5.32
CA VAL A 71 9.76 2.20 -4.51
C VAL A 71 10.84 1.47 -5.33
N VAL A 72 10.44 0.68 -6.34
CA VAL A 72 11.36 0.01 -7.27
C VAL A 72 12.10 1.02 -8.17
N LYS A 73 11.43 2.11 -8.58
CA LYS A 73 12.06 3.17 -9.38
C LYS A 73 13.04 4.04 -8.57
N THR A 74 12.83 4.18 -7.26
CA THR A 74 13.75 4.95 -6.41
C THR A 74 15.01 4.18 -6.02
N ASN A 75 14.95 2.84 -5.97
CA ASN A 75 16.12 2.01 -5.66
C ASN A 75 17.03 1.71 -6.86
N THR A 76 16.62 2.04 -8.09
CA THR A 76 17.42 1.86 -9.31
C THR A 76 18.09 3.13 -9.83
N LYS A 77 18.11 4.22 -9.05
CA LYS A 77 18.75 5.48 -9.48
C LYS A 77 19.44 6.25 -8.34
N ARG A 78 20.22 5.54 -7.53
CA ARG A 78 21.37 6.12 -6.83
C ARG A 78 22.66 5.50 -7.37
N GLU A 79 22.89 5.66 -8.67
CA GLU A 79 24.26 5.76 -9.15
C GLU A 79 24.82 7.04 -8.53
N LEU A 80 25.49 6.91 -7.38
CA LEU A 80 26.28 7.96 -6.79
C LEU A 80 27.28 8.43 -7.85
N PRO A 81 27.35 9.73 -8.21
CA PRO A 81 28.37 10.21 -9.12
C PRO A 81 29.76 9.99 -8.47
N PRO A 82 30.76 9.45 -9.19
CA PRO A 82 32.02 8.98 -8.61
C PRO A 82 33.01 10.06 -8.15
N ASN A 83 32.60 11.30 -7.91
CA ASN A 83 33.52 12.41 -7.60
C ASN A 83 33.18 13.15 -6.31
N LEU A 84 33.22 12.46 -5.17
CA LEU A 84 33.37 13.12 -3.87
C LEU A 84 34.79 12.88 -3.34
N THR A 85 35.75 13.65 -3.84
CA THR A 85 37.03 13.90 -3.15
C THR A 85 36.75 14.96 -2.09
N VAL A 86 36.82 14.58 -0.82
CA VAL A 86 36.90 15.55 0.28
C VAL A 86 38.39 15.84 0.46
N GLU A 87 38.84 17.00 -0.03
CA GLU A 87 40.12 17.60 0.37
C GLU A 87 40.03 18.19 1.78
#